data_AF-A0A2U9PD29-F1
#
_entry.id   AF-A0A2U9PD29-F1
#
_cell.length_a   1.000
_cell.length_b   1.000
_cell.length_c   1.000
_cell.angle_alpha   90.00
_cell.angle_beta   90.00
_cell.angle_gamma   90.00
#
_symmetry.space_group_name_H-M   'P 1'
#
loop_
_entity.id
_entity.type
_entity.pdbx_description
1 polymer ?
#
loop_
_entity_poly.entity_id
_entity_poly.type
_entity_poly.pdbx_seq_one_letter_code
_entity_poly.pdbx_strand_id
1 'polypeptide(L)'
;MLQSGGLRRSLRVSKVKRDEDMLSWDVFIEDEMFCKSMKSFGGVGVEIWRPDHTEKGNALSVHLRYLYPWPKGRKSLDSVLVRDIREFALPSLEFVQDRQDLGCLLLASDDVHRGKVWARLPSGNEPARLVKAFIIARQLGDSGLEEKAWEKLRRVSESDISWESGVQFLFRQAVADWARQYARKVNIPLDDLIQLKRRRP
;
A
#
# COMPACT_ATOMS: atom_id res chain seq x y z
N MET A 1 -6.85 12.16 -23.56
CA MET A 1 -6.16 10.87 -23.36
C MET A 1 -5.94 10.67 -21.87
N LEU A 2 -6.59 9.66 -21.27
CA LEU A 2 -6.27 9.23 -19.91
C LEU A 2 -4.89 8.55 -19.96
N GLN A 3 -3.93 9.02 -19.16
CA GLN A 3 -2.64 8.33 -19.05
C GLN A 3 -2.89 6.93 -18.45
N SER A 4 -2.76 5.89 -19.26
CA SER A 4 -2.67 4.52 -18.77
C SER A 4 -1.28 4.33 -18.15
N GLY A 5 -1.18 4.49 -16.82
CA GLY A 5 0.03 4.16 -16.09
C GLY A 5 0.26 2.64 -16.07
N GLY A 6 1.52 2.19 -15.96
CA GLY A 6 1.86 0.81 -15.67
C GLY A 6 2.09 0.56 -14.18
N LEU A 7 2.44 -0.67 -13.82
CA LEU A 7 3.00 -0.99 -12.50
C LEU A 7 4.52 -0.88 -12.54
N ARG A 8 5.08 -0.04 -11.66
CA ARG A 8 6.51 0.02 -11.37
C ARG A 8 6.82 -0.87 -10.19
N ARG A 9 7.79 -1.77 -10.37
CA ARG A 9 8.29 -2.66 -9.32
C ARG A 9 9.71 -2.24 -8.98
N SER A 10 9.98 -2.02 -7.69
CA SER A 10 11.29 -1.56 -7.24
C SER A 10 11.75 -2.38 -6.06
N LEU A 11 12.94 -2.98 -6.17
CA LEU A 11 13.69 -3.50 -5.03
C LEU A 11 14.47 -2.33 -4.39
N ARG A 12 14.21 -2.03 -3.12
CA ARG A 12 14.92 -0.99 -2.38
C ARG A 12 15.80 -1.65 -1.34
N VAL A 13 17.09 -1.33 -1.37
CA VAL A 13 18.04 -1.65 -0.30
C VAL A 13 18.31 -0.37 0.48
N SER A 14 18.15 -0.41 1.80
CA SER A 14 18.26 0.76 2.67
C SER A 14 19.18 0.48 3.84
N LYS A 15 20.07 1.42 4.17
CA LYS A 15 20.73 1.47 5.48
C LYS A 15 19.71 1.74 6.57
N VAL A 16 19.85 1.09 7.72
CA VAL A 16 19.01 1.36 8.87
C VAL A 16 19.55 2.57 9.63
N LYS A 17 18.72 3.61 9.78
CA LYS A 17 19.16 4.87 10.41
C LYS A 17 19.64 4.72 11.87
N ARG A 18 19.12 3.71 12.58
CA ARG A 18 19.50 3.44 13.98
C ARG A 18 20.76 2.57 14.11
N ASP A 19 21.18 1.94 13.02
CA ASP A 19 22.36 1.07 12.95
C ASP A 19 22.89 1.10 11.51
N GLU A 20 23.79 2.06 11.24
CA GLU A 20 24.30 2.32 9.89
C GLU A 20 25.15 1.17 9.31
N ASP A 21 25.48 0.21 10.17
CA ASP A 21 26.16 -1.04 9.83
C ASP A 21 25.18 -2.13 9.40
N MET A 22 23.87 -1.85 9.38
CA MET A 22 22.84 -2.79 8.96
C MET A 22 22.09 -2.28 7.73
N LEU A 23 21.72 -3.21 6.87
CA LEU A 23 20.85 -3.01 5.71
C LEU A 23 19.54 -3.77 5.90
N SER A 24 18.49 -3.23 5.30
CA SER A 24 17.23 -3.93 5.02
C SER A 24 16.95 -3.84 3.54
N TRP A 25 16.11 -4.75 3.04
CA TRP A 25 15.60 -4.65 1.69
C TRP A 25 14.11 -4.96 1.65
N ASP A 26 13.40 -4.25 0.77
CA ASP A 26 11.97 -4.38 0.59
C ASP A 26 11.64 -4.26 -0.90
N VAL A 27 10.53 -4.87 -1.33
CA VAL A 27 9.96 -4.63 -2.67
C VAL A 27 8.76 -3.72 -2.53
N PHE A 28 8.74 -2.68 -3.36
CA PHE A 28 7.61 -1.77 -3.53
C PHE A 28 7.01 -2.00 -4.91
N ILE A 29 5.70 -2.23 -4.95
CA ILE A 29 4.94 -2.20 -6.20
C ILE A 29 4.08 -0.95 -6.18
N GLU A 30 4.29 -0.09 -7.18
CA GLU A 30 3.62 1.19 -7.28
C GLU A 30 2.94 1.38 -8.64
N ASP A 31 1.79 2.07 -8.65
CA ASP A 31 1.20 2.56 -9.89
C ASP A 31 1.97 3.81 -10.36
N GLU A 32 2.44 3.79 -11.61
CA GLU A 32 3.28 4.87 -12.15
C GLU A 32 2.59 6.24 -12.16
N MET A 33 1.27 6.28 -12.37
CA MET A 33 0.52 7.53 -12.34
C MET A 33 0.55 8.10 -10.92
N PHE A 34 0.33 7.26 -9.92
CA PHE A 34 0.45 7.68 -8.53
C PHE A 34 1.87 8.09 -8.16
N CYS A 35 2.92 7.40 -8.63
CA CYS A 35 4.30 7.82 -8.39
C CYS A 35 4.58 9.23 -8.91
N LYS A 36 4.06 9.56 -10.11
CA LYS A 36 4.28 10.86 -10.76
C LYS A 36 3.42 11.96 -10.12
N SER A 37 2.14 11.68 -9.92
CA SER A 37 1.15 12.70 -9.55
C SER A 37 0.96 12.84 -8.03
N MET A 38 1.26 11.80 -7.25
CA MET A 38 1.00 11.75 -5.81
C MET A 38 2.27 11.56 -4.95
N LYS A 39 3.45 11.86 -5.48
CA LYS A 39 4.72 11.74 -4.73
C LYS A 39 4.69 12.46 -3.37
N SER A 40 4.01 13.61 -3.29
CA SER A 40 3.85 14.39 -2.05
C SER A 40 3.00 13.71 -0.98
N PHE A 41 2.27 12.64 -1.32
CA PHE A 41 1.41 11.88 -0.41
C PHE A 41 2.00 10.52 -0.02
N GLY A 42 3.31 10.33 -0.20
CA GLY A 42 4.04 9.14 0.25
C GLY A 42 4.12 7.99 -0.76
N GLY A 43 3.83 8.23 -2.05
CA GLY A 43 3.77 7.16 -3.04
C GLY A 43 2.57 6.24 -2.84
N VAL A 44 2.28 5.40 -3.84
CA VAL A 44 1.27 4.35 -3.74
C VAL A 44 1.99 3.04 -3.93
N GLY A 45 2.78 2.68 -2.92
CA GLY A 45 3.44 1.40 -2.85
C GLY A 45 2.76 0.52 -1.83
N VAL A 46 2.55 -0.74 -2.18
CA VAL A 46 2.39 -1.77 -1.15
C VAL A 46 3.78 -2.32 -0.87
N GLU A 47 4.17 -2.25 0.40
CA GLU A 47 5.41 -2.86 0.87
C GLU A 47 5.20 -4.36 0.98
N ILE A 48 6.03 -5.12 0.27
CA ILE A 48 5.99 -6.58 0.29
C ILE A 48 7.07 -7.09 1.23
N TRP A 49 6.63 -7.66 2.34
CA TRP A 49 7.45 -8.26 3.41
C TRP A 49 7.38 -9.80 3.37
N ARG A 50 8.22 -10.43 4.18
CA ARG A 50 8.34 -11.89 4.33
C ARG A 50 8.25 -12.24 5.83
N PRO A 51 7.78 -13.45 6.20
CA PRO A 51 7.68 -13.88 7.60
C PRO A 51 9.06 -13.98 8.28
N ASP A 52 9.10 -13.89 9.61
CA ASP A 52 10.32 -14.02 10.44
C ASP A 52 10.92 -15.46 10.42
N HIS A 53 12.23 -15.61 10.59
CA HIS A 53 12.98 -16.88 10.59
C HIS A 53 12.79 -17.61 11.92
N THR A 54 12.39 -16.88 12.97
CA THR A 54 12.07 -17.41 14.29
C THR A 54 10.57 -17.52 14.50
N GLU A 55 10.07 -18.73 14.26
CA GLU A 55 8.79 -19.30 14.71
C GLU A 55 7.48 -18.83 14.06
N LYS A 56 6.73 -19.85 13.61
CA LYS A 56 5.28 -19.93 13.34
C LYS A 56 4.58 -18.57 13.16
N GLY A 57 4.50 -18.16 11.89
CA GLY A 57 3.88 -16.92 11.44
C GLY A 57 2.60 -16.55 12.20
N ASN A 58 2.75 -15.58 13.09
CA ASN A 58 1.63 -14.75 13.51
C ASN A 58 1.81 -13.38 12.83
N ALA A 59 0.73 -12.69 12.52
CA ALA A 59 0.80 -11.39 11.83
C ALA A 59 1.54 -10.31 12.64
N LEU A 60 1.73 -10.52 13.95
CA LEU A 60 2.41 -9.60 14.86
C LEU A 60 3.94 -9.72 14.81
N SER A 61 4.51 -10.87 14.42
CA SER A 61 5.96 -11.09 14.31
C SER A 61 6.55 -10.60 12.99
N VAL A 62 5.70 -10.30 12.00
CA VAL A 62 6.13 -9.81 10.67
C VAL A 62 6.62 -8.35 10.74
N HIS A 63 6.49 -7.67 11.89
CA HIS A 63 6.87 -6.26 12.06
C HIS A 63 8.38 -5.99 12.16
N LEU A 64 9.23 -7.01 12.22
CA LEU A 64 10.68 -6.82 12.21
C LEU A 64 11.22 -6.89 10.78
N ARG A 65 11.70 -5.76 10.25
CA ARG A 65 12.51 -5.78 9.03
C ARG A 65 13.75 -6.59 9.32
N TYR A 66 14.01 -7.59 8.49
CA TYR A 66 15.27 -8.32 8.53
C TYR A 66 16.43 -7.38 8.27
N LEU A 67 17.37 -7.43 9.19
CA LEU A 67 18.59 -6.66 9.14
C LEU A 67 19.74 -7.58 8.78
N TYR A 68 20.50 -7.18 7.77
CA TYR A 68 21.71 -7.86 7.37
C TYR A 68 22.89 -6.92 7.57
N PRO A 69 24.10 -7.45 7.82
CA PRO A 69 25.29 -6.61 7.86
C PRO A 69 25.46 -5.84 6.54
N TRP A 70 25.75 -4.55 6.64
CA TRP A 70 26.11 -3.72 5.51
C TRP A 70 27.44 -4.23 4.91
N PRO A 71 27.53 -4.43 3.58
CA PRO A 71 28.78 -4.87 2.97
C PRO A 71 29.86 -3.80 3.14
N LYS A 72 30.94 -4.15 3.87
CA LYS A 72 32.11 -3.28 4.07
C LYS A 72 33.22 -3.67 3.09
N GLY A 73 33.71 -2.71 2.31
CA GLY A 73 34.81 -2.90 1.35
C GLY A 73 34.41 -3.79 0.16
N ARG A 74 35.33 -4.63 -0.31
CA ARG A 74 35.10 -5.57 -1.43
C ARG A 74 34.65 -6.97 -0.99
N LYS A 75 34.14 -7.10 0.24
CA LYS A 75 33.65 -8.39 0.75
C LYS A 75 32.38 -8.80 0.01
N SER A 76 32.20 -10.11 -0.21
CA SER A 76 30.97 -10.66 -0.74
C SER A 76 29.78 -10.30 0.16
N LEU A 77 28.59 -10.21 -0.44
CA LEU A 77 27.35 -10.07 0.32
C LEU A 77 27.17 -11.26 1.27
N ASP A 78 26.54 -10.99 2.41
CA ASP A 78 26.19 -12.01 3.38
C ASP A 78 25.39 -13.16 2.73
N SER A 79 25.73 -14.40 3.07
CA SER A 79 25.13 -15.58 2.43
C SER A 79 23.64 -15.76 2.75
N VAL A 80 23.20 -15.33 3.93
CA VAL A 80 21.80 -15.32 4.34
C VAL A 80 21.04 -14.26 3.56
N LEU A 81 21.62 -13.05 3.40
CA LEU A 81 21.06 -12.01 2.54
C LEU A 81 20.84 -12.51 1.11
N VAL A 82 21.85 -13.14 0.51
CA VAL A 82 21.78 -13.65 -0.86
C VAL A 82 20.72 -14.74 -0.99
N ARG A 83 20.69 -15.69 -0.04
CA ARG A 83 19.68 -16.76 -0.02
C ARG A 83 18.27 -16.17 0.07
N ASP A 84 18.06 -15.24 1.01
CA ASP A 84 16.72 -14.72 1.21
C ASP A 84 16.27 -13.81 0.05
N ILE A 85 17.18 -13.06 -0.60
CA ILE A 85 16.84 -12.35 -1.85
C ILE A 85 16.40 -13.36 -2.91
N ARG A 86 17.14 -14.45 -3.09
CA ARG A 86 16.78 -15.49 -4.08
C ARG A 86 15.42 -16.14 -3.76
N GLU A 87 15.12 -16.33 -2.49
CA GLU A 87 13.88 -16.99 -2.07
C GLU A 87 12.65 -16.07 -2.17
N PHE A 88 12.79 -14.80 -1.79
CA PHE A 88 11.62 -13.92 -1.60
C PHE A 88 11.51 -12.80 -2.64
N ALA A 89 12.58 -12.38 -3.32
CA ALA A 89 12.50 -11.20 -4.21
C ALA A 89 11.60 -11.44 -5.42
N LEU A 90 11.69 -12.61 -6.07
CA LEU A 90 10.84 -12.91 -7.23
C LEU A 90 9.35 -13.02 -6.86
N PRO A 91 8.95 -13.81 -5.84
CA PRO A 91 7.57 -13.80 -5.35
C PRO A 91 7.08 -12.40 -4.97
N SER A 92 7.95 -11.55 -4.41
CA SER A 92 7.58 -10.18 -4.07
C SER A 92 7.36 -9.29 -5.29
N LEU A 93 8.12 -9.47 -6.37
CA LEU A 93 7.94 -8.71 -7.62
C LEU A 93 6.66 -9.14 -8.36
N GLU A 94 6.30 -10.41 -8.25
CA GLU A 94 5.09 -10.99 -8.85
C GLU A 94 3.86 -10.87 -7.93
N PHE A 95 4.01 -10.27 -6.75
CA PHE A 95 2.93 -10.22 -5.76
C PHE A 95 1.66 -9.57 -6.32
N VAL A 96 1.83 -8.49 -7.09
CA VAL A 96 0.75 -7.80 -7.80
C VAL A 96 0.97 -7.99 -9.30
N GLN A 97 0.00 -8.63 -9.94
CA GLN A 97 0.08 -9.00 -11.35
C GLN A 97 -0.14 -7.78 -12.26
N ASP A 98 -1.22 -7.05 -12.01
CA ASP A 98 -1.64 -5.90 -12.79
C ASP A 98 -2.33 -4.83 -11.92
N ARG A 99 -2.81 -3.76 -12.56
CA ARG A 99 -3.45 -2.65 -11.86
C ARG A 99 -4.80 -3.02 -11.25
N GLN A 100 -5.52 -3.96 -11.83
CA GLN A 100 -6.79 -4.43 -11.29
C GLN A 100 -6.54 -5.19 -9.97
N ASP A 101 -5.52 -6.06 -9.96
CA ASP A 101 -5.05 -6.76 -8.78
C ASP A 101 -4.55 -5.79 -7.70
N LEU A 102 -3.83 -4.72 -8.08
CA LEU A 102 -3.47 -3.63 -7.15
C LEU A 102 -4.72 -2.98 -6.54
N GLY A 103 -5.74 -2.72 -7.37
CA GLY A 103 -7.02 -2.19 -6.91
C GLY A 103 -7.67 -3.10 -5.87
N CYS A 104 -7.76 -4.40 -6.15
CA CYS A 104 -8.28 -5.39 -5.20
C CYS A 104 -7.46 -5.41 -3.90
N LEU A 105 -6.13 -5.36 -4.01
CA LEU A 105 -5.23 -5.36 -2.87
C LEU A 105 -5.45 -4.12 -1.98
N LEU A 106 -5.61 -2.94 -2.58
CA LEU A 106 -5.88 -1.71 -1.84
C LEU A 106 -7.22 -1.73 -1.09
N LEU A 107 -8.18 -2.54 -1.54
CA LEU A 107 -9.46 -2.77 -0.87
C LEU A 107 -9.38 -3.77 0.29
N ALA A 108 -8.29 -4.51 0.49
CA ALA A 108 -8.20 -5.42 1.63
C ALA A 108 -8.20 -4.64 2.97
N SER A 109 -8.84 -5.20 4.00
CA SER A 109 -8.89 -4.60 5.34
C SER A 109 -7.65 -4.89 6.16
N ASP A 110 -7.02 -6.03 5.90
CA ASP A 110 -5.84 -6.54 6.60
C ASP A 110 -4.72 -6.84 5.63
N ASP A 111 -3.55 -7.17 6.17
CA ASP A 111 -2.40 -7.62 5.40
C ASP A 111 -2.76 -8.87 4.56
N VAL A 112 -2.31 -8.89 3.30
CA VAL A 112 -2.64 -9.97 2.37
C VAL A 112 -1.46 -10.92 2.22
N HIS A 113 -1.70 -12.22 2.35
CA HIS A 113 -0.69 -13.25 2.15
C HIS A 113 -0.80 -13.88 0.75
N ARG A 114 0.31 -14.04 0.04
CA ARG A 114 0.40 -14.84 -1.19
C ARG A 114 1.70 -15.64 -1.21
N GLY A 115 1.58 -16.96 -1.17
CA GLY A 115 2.73 -17.87 -1.20
C GLY A 115 3.59 -17.78 0.05
N LYS A 116 4.76 -17.12 -0.05
CA LYS A 116 5.73 -16.95 1.05
C LYS A 116 5.87 -15.51 1.52
N VAL A 117 5.13 -14.60 0.90
CA VAL A 117 5.29 -13.15 1.07
C VAL A 117 3.93 -12.54 1.36
N TRP A 118 3.97 -11.36 1.93
CA TRP A 118 2.78 -10.67 2.39
C TRP A 118 2.80 -9.22 1.89
N ALA A 119 1.65 -8.58 1.83
CA ALA A 119 1.48 -7.18 1.53
C ALA A 119 1.00 -6.45 2.77
N ARG A 120 1.73 -5.43 3.23
CA ARG A 120 1.36 -4.65 4.41
C ARG A 120 0.36 -3.55 4.06
N LEU A 121 -0.75 -3.49 4.78
CA LEU A 121 -1.88 -2.61 4.52
C LEU A 121 -2.37 -1.94 5.82
N PRO A 122 -1.64 -0.94 6.34
CA PRO A 122 -1.98 -0.29 7.61
C PRO A 122 -3.40 0.27 7.61
N SER A 123 -4.17 -0.02 8.67
CA SER A 123 -5.55 0.43 8.86
C SER A 123 -5.67 1.96 8.89
N GLY A 124 -4.71 2.67 9.49
CA GLY A 124 -4.67 4.14 9.52
C GLY A 124 -4.60 4.80 8.14
N ASN A 125 -4.23 4.06 7.09
CA ASN A 125 -4.19 4.56 5.71
C ASN A 125 -5.34 4.03 4.84
N GLU A 126 -6.25 3.25 5.41
CA GLU A 126 -7.34 2.58 4.67
C GLU A 126 -8.26 3.56 3.92
N PRO A 127 -8.66 4.73 4.45
CA PRO A 127 -9.42 5.72 3.67
C PRO A 127 -8.69 6.16 2.40
N ALA A 128 -7.39 6.41 2.47
CA ALA A 128 -6.60 6.84 1.32
C ALA A 128 -6.44 5.71 0.30
N ARG A 129 -6.24 4.46 0.77
CA ARG A 129 -6.17 3.26 -0.08
C ARG A 129 -7.48 3.05 -0.84
N LEU A 130 -8.62 3.26 -0.18
CA LEU A 130 -9.93 3.16 -0.81
C LEU A 130 -10.11 4.19 -1.94
N VAL A 131 -9.73 5.46 -1.73
CA VAL A 131 -9.79 6.47 -2.80
C VAL A 131 -8.87 6.08 -3.98
N LYS A 132 -7.69 5.53 -3.71
CA LYS A 132 -6.79 5.03 -4.77
C LYS A 132 -7.40 3.88 -5.56
N ALA A 133 -8.11 2.96 -4.89
CA ALA A 133 -8.83 1.88 -5.56
C ALA A 133 -9.95 2.43 -6.48
N PHE A 134 -10.72 3.43 -6.05
CA PHE A 134 -11.68 4.13 -6.92
C PHE A 134 -11.02 4.75 -8.16
N ILE A 135 -9.88 5.42 -7.97
CA ILE A 135 -9.14 6.03 -9.09
C ILE A 135 -8.67 4.95 -10.08
N ILE A 136 -8.13 3.84 -9.60
CA ILE A 136 -7.73 2.71 -10.44
C ILE A 136 -8.95 2.16 -11.20
N ALA A 137 -10.05 1.88 -10.51
CA ALA A 137 -11.26 1.32 -11.11
C ALA A 137 -11.79 2.21 -12.25
N ARG A 138 -11.93 3.52 -11.99
CA ARG A 138 -12.38 4.51 -12.98
C ARG A 138 -11.44 4.65 -14.17
N GLN A 139 -10.13 4.56 -13.94
CA GLN A 139 -9.14 4.62 -15.02
C GLN A 139 -9.15 3.38 -15.92
N LEU A 140 -9.42 2.21 -15.32
CA LEU A 140 -9.54 0.97 -16.07
C LEU A 140 -10.92 0.81 -16.72
N GLY A 141 -11.91 1.60 -16.29
CA GLY A 141 -13.31 1.37 -16.64
C GLY A 141 -13.88 0.08 -16.02
N ASP A 142 -13.28 -0.37 -14.91
CA ASP A 142 -13.66 -1.61 -14.22
C ASP A 142 -14.79 -1.33 -13.22
N SER A 143 -16.03 -1.51 -13.69
CA SER A 143 -17.24 -1.34 -12.87
C SER A 143 -17.33 -2.35 -11.72
N GLY A 144 -16.77 -3.55 -11.87
CA GLY A 144 -16.77 -4.57 -10.83
C GLY A 144 -15.86 -4.19 -9.66
N LEU A 145 -14.67 -3.64 -9.95
CA LEU A 145 -13.77 -3.10 -8.93
C LEU A 145 -14.36 -1.85 -8.26
N GLU A 146 -15.01 -0.97 -9.04
CA GLU A 146 -15.67 0.22 -8.49
C GLU A 146 -16.83 -0.15 -7.55
N GLU A 147 -17.64 -1.15 -7.90
CA GLU A 147 -18.72 -1.62 -7.03
C GLU A 147 -18.17 -2.23 -5.73
N LYS A 148 -17.11 -3.03 -5.79
CA LYS A 148 -16.42 -3.54 -4.58
C LYS A 148 -15.91 -2.41 -3.68
N ALA A 149 -15.40 -1.33 -4.28
CA ALA A 149 -14.96 -0.15 -3.53
C ALA A 149 -16.16 0.54 -2.85
N TRP A 150 -17.29 0.67 -3.54
CA TRP A 150 -18.53 1.20 -2.97
C TRP A 150 -19.10 0.31 -1.85
N GLU A 151 -19.15 -1.00 -2.04
CA GLU A 151 -19.59 -1.95 -1.02
C GLU A 151 -18.76 -1.83 0.26
N LYS A 152 -17.42 -1.78 0.10
CA LYS A 152 -16.52 -1.54 1.23
C LYS A 152 -16.83 -0.21 1.91
N LEU A 153 -16.95 0.87 1.15
CA LEU A 153 -17.28 2.19 1.68
C LEU A 153 -18.58 2.16 2.49
N ARG A 154 -19.66 1.58 1.94
CA ARG A 154 -20.96 1.46 2.63
C ARG A 154 -20.85 0.69 3.94
N ARG A 155 -20.04 -0.38 3.96
CA ARG A 155 -19.87 -1.23 5.14
C ARG A 155 -19.16 -0.51 6.29
N VAL A 156 -18.19 0.35 6.00
CA VAL A 156 -17.33 0.97 7.03
C VAL A 156 -17.53 2.48 7.18
N SER A 157 -18.49 3.09 6.47
CA SER A 157 -18.63 4.55 6.37
C SER A 157 -18.80 5.26 7.71
N GLU A 158 -19.56 4.63 8.62
CA GLU A 158 -19.92 5.14 9.95
C GLU A 158 -18.95 4.68 11.05
N SER A 159 -17.89 3.95 10.71
CA SER A 159 -16.86 3.60 11.68
C SER A 159 -16.14 4.86 12.15
N ASP A 160 -16.03 5.02 13.48
CA ASP A 160 -15.24 6.08 14.09
C ASP A 160 -13.75 5.74 13.98
N ILE A 161 -12.98 6.69 13.47
CA ILE A 161 -11.53 6.60 13.27
C ILE A 161 -10.80 7.76 13.96
N SER A 162 -11.46 8.45 14.89
CA SER A 162 -10.84 9.47 15.72
C SER A 162 -9.68 8.90 16.56
N TRP A 163 -8.56 9.62 16.59
CA TRP A 163 -7.37 9.26 17.36
C TRP A 163 -7.27 9.99 18.72
N GLU A 164 -8.12 11.01 18.93
CA GLU A 164 -8.19 11.81 20.16
C GLU A 164 -9.66 11.92 20.63
N SER A 165 -9.86 11.86 21.95
CA SER A 165 -11.17 11.89 22.56
C SER A 165 -11.84 13.26 22.42
N GLY A 166 -13.02 13.32 21.79
CA GLY A 166 -13.92 14.47 21.86
C GLY A 166 -14.55 14.92 20.53
N VAL A 167 -14.00 14.49 19.38
CA VAL A 167 -14.59 14.77 18.06
C VAL A 167 -14.67 13.49 17.25
N GLN A 168 -15.88 12.97 17.06
CA GLN A 168 -16.12 11.82 16.22
C GLN A 168 -15.71 12.14 14.78
N PHE A 169 -14.79 11.36 14.22
CA PHE A 169 -14.33 11.51 12.85
C PHE A 169 -14.61 10.21 12.11
N LEU A 170 -15.57 10.26 11.19
CA LEU A 170 -16.07 9.07 10.51
C LEU A 170 -15.18 8.68 9.33
N PHE A 171 -15.08 7.39 9.05
CA PHE A 171 -14.33 6.87 7.90
C PHE A 171 -14.71 7.58 6.58
N ARG A 172 -16.01 7.80 6.33
CA ARG A 172 -16.48 8.52 5.13
C ARG A 172 -15.95 9.96 5.02
N GLN A 173 -15.71 10.62 6.16
CA GLN A 173 -15.15 11.97 6.19
C GLN A 173 -13.66 11.96 5.81
N ALA A 174 -12.89 10.98 6.31
CA ALA A 174 -11.51 10.79 5.88
C ALA A 174 -11.42 10.46 4.39
N VAL A 175 -12.31 9.61 3.86
CA VAL A 175 -12.40 9.32 2.42
C VAL A 175 -12.62 10.60 1.62
N ALA A 176 -13.58 11.44 2.05
CA ALA A 176 -13.85 12.73 1.38
C ALA A 176 -12.64 13.68 1.41
N ASP A 177 -11.91 13.74 2.53
CA ASP A 177 -10.74 14.60 2.67
C ASP A 177 -9.55 14.09 1.83
N TRP A 178 -9.36 12.78 1.71
CA TRP A 178 -8.38 12.20 0.77
C TRP A 178 -8.80 12.41 -0.69
N ALA A 179 -10.08 12.20 -1.03
CA ALA A 179 -10.61 12.44 -2.37
C ALA A 179 -10.38 13.89 -2.82
N ARG A 180 -10.60 14.87 -1.94
CA ARG A 180 -10.33 16.29 -2.23
C ARG A 180 -8.85 16.55 -2.49
N GLN A 181 -7.95 15.92 -1.74
CA GLN A 181 -6.51 16.06 -1.95
C GLN A 181 -6.07 15.44 -3.28
N TYR A 182 -6.58 14.26 -3.61
CA TYR A 182 -6.21 13.53 -4.82
C TYR A 182 -6.83 14.13 -6.09
N ALA A 183 -8.05 14.66 -6.04
CA ALA A 183 -8.69 15.33 -7.18
C ALA A 183 -7.85 16.48 -7.77
N ARG A 184 -6.97 17.11 -6.97
CA ARG A 184 -6.04 18.15 -7.44
C ARG A 184 -4.85 17.60 -8.23
N LYS A 185 -4.62 16.29 -8.20
CA LYS A 185 -3.46 15.61 -8.77
C LYS A 185 -3.82 14.62 -9.87
N VAL A 186 -5.07 14.17 -9.92
CA VAL A 186 -5.54 13.24 -10.94
C VAL A 186 -6.62 13.89 -11.79
N ASN A 187 -6.65 13.55 -13.07
CA ASN A 187 -7.72 13.95 -13.97
C ASN A 187 -8.84 12.91 -13.98
N ILE A 188 -9.32 12.53 -12.79
CA ILE A 188 -10.39 11.57 -12.58
C ILE A 188 -11.44 12.23 -11.68
N PRO A 189 -12.73 12.23 -12.07
CA PRO A 189 -13.79 12.77 -11.22
C PRO A 189 -13.84 12.05 -9.88
N LEU A 190 -13.94 12.80 -8.78
CA LEU A 190 -14.07 12.27 -7.41
C LEU A 190 -15.12 13.05 -6.60
N ASP A 191 -15.98 13.84 -7.27
CA ASP A 191 -16.94 14.74 -6.62
C ASP A 191 -17.93 14.00 -5.72
N ASP A 192 -18.34 12.80 -6.13
CA ASP A 192 -19.19 11.90 -5.37
C ASP A 192 -18.56 11.48 -4.03
N LEU A 193 -17.26 11.17 -4.02
CA LEU A 193 -16.51 10.89 -2.79
C LEU A 193 -16.33 12.15 -1.94
N ILE A 194 -16.06 13.31 -2.56
CA ILE A 194 -15.89 14.58 -1.84
C ILE A 194 -17.20 14.99 -1.14
N GLN A 195 -18.34 14.68 -1.73
CA GLN A 195 -19.67 15.00 -1.18
C GLN A 195 -20.05 14.12 0.02
N LEU A 196 -19.33 13.02 0.32
CA LEU A 196 -19.60 12.17 1.49
C LEU A 196 -19.56 12.95 2.81
N LYS A 197 -18.75 14.01 2.89
CA LYS A 197 -18.68 14.89 4.09
C LYS A 197 -19.97 15.68 4.35
N ARG A 198 -20.81 15.88 3.33
CA ARG A 198 -22.05 16.66 3.41
C ARG A 198 -23.28 15.82 3.76
N ARG A 199 -23.19 14.50 3.69
CA ARG A 199 -24.29 13.62 4.10
C ARG A 199 -24.43 13.74 5.62
N ARG A 200 -25.45 14.47 6.08
CA ARG A 200 -25.89 14.43 7.47
C ARG A 200 -26.48 13.03 7.75
N PRO A 201 -26.43 12.55 9.01
CA PRO A 201 -27.24 11.41 9.44
C PRO A 201 -28.71 11.61 9.08
#